data_AF-A0A9W4W7I9-F1
#
_entry.id   AF-A0A9W4W7I9-F1
#
_cell.length_a   1.000
_cell.length_b   1.000
_cell.length_c   1.000
_cell.angle_alpha   90.00
_cell.angle_beta   90.00
_cell.angle_gamma   90.00
#
_symmetry.space_group_name_H-M   'P 1'
#
loop_
_entity.id
_entity.type
_entity.pdbx_description
1 polymer ?
#
loop_
_entity_poly.entity_id
_entity_poly.type
_entity_poly.pdbx_seq_one_letter_code
_entity_poly.pdbx_strand_id
1 'polypeptide(L)'
;MNIWYILITLSSLVGLLVAKYMRHKLSIFVAGAVPWLGLLGSLLYTEYFVPYQGGGASMWPVAQLFGGTAAAVIGVVVFFVARKFIWPIKDAH
;
A
#
# COMPACT_ATOMS: atom_id res chain seq x y z
N MET A 1 9.04 2.05 15.19
CA MET A 1 7.79 1.28 15.36
C MET A 1 6.56 2.02 14.85
N ASN A 2 6.34 3.28 15.21
CA ASN A 2 5.13 4.04 14.80
C ASN A 2 4.90 4.08 13.28
N ILE A 3 5.96 4.23 12.49
CA ILE A 3 5.89 4.27 11.01
C ILE A 3 5.33 2.95 10.45
N TRP A 4 5.71 1.81 11.01
CA TRP A 4 5.21 0.50 10.57
C TRP A 4 3.72 0.34 10.84
N TYR A 5 3.22 0.81 11.99
CA TYR A 5 1.79 0.79 12.27
C TYR A 5 1.01 1.66 11.28
N ILE A 6 1.49 2.87 10.99
CA ILE A 6 0.86 3.77 10.01
C ILE A 6 0.81 3.09 8.63
N LEU A 7 1.92 2.51 8.20
CA LEU A 7 2.04 1.80 6.93
C LEU A 7 1.06 0.62 6.85
N ILE A 8 1.01 -0.23 7.88
CA ILE A 8 0.08 -1.36 7.94
C ILE A 8 -1.37 -0.87 7.89
N THR A 9 -1.73 0.14 8.69
CA THR A 9 -3.10 0.65 8.76
C THR A 9 -3.54 1.25 7.42
N LEU A 10 -2.73 2.12 6.81
CA LEU A 10 -3.07 2.75 5.53
C LEU A 10 -3.14 1.72 4.40
N SER A 11 -2.19 0.79 4.30
CA SER A 11 -2.23 -0.30 3.32
C SER A 11 -3.48 -1.17 3.49
N SER A 12 -3.84 -1.50 4.74
CA SER A 12 -5.04 -2.30 5.03
C SER A 12 -6.31 -1.56 4.64
N LEU A 13 -6.41 -0.26 4.92
CA LEU A 13 -7.54 0.56 4.51
C LEU A 13 -7.70 0.59 2.99
N VAL A 14 -6.60 0.76 2.26
CA VAL A 14 -6.64 0.72 0.78
C VAL A 14 -7.10 -0.65 0.29
N GLY A 15 -6.56 -1.74 0.84
CA GLY A 15 -7.00 -3.11 0.51
C GLY A 15 -8.50 -3.33 0.74
N LEU A 16 -9.04 -2.84 1.86
CA LEU A 16 -10.47 -2.90 2.17
C LEU A 16 -11.32 -2.06 1.22
N LEU A 17 -10.91 -0.83 0.93
CA LEU A 17 -11.62 0.07 0.01
C LEU A 17 -11.67 -0.52 -1.40
N VAL A 18 -10.55 -1.06 -1.88
CA VAL A 18 -10.48 -1.70 -3.18
C VAL A 18 -11.36 -2.96 -3.22
N ALA A 19 -11.39 -3.76 -2.15
CA ALA A 19 -12.27 -4.93 -2.05
C ALA A 19 -13.75 -4.55 -2.07
N LYS A 20 -14.13 -3.43 -1.44
CA LYS A 20 -15.50 -2.94 -1.37
C LYS A 20 -15.98 -2.34 -2.69
N TYR A 21 -15.17 -1.49 -3.32
CA TYR A 21 -15.62 -0.68 -4.46
C TYR A 21 -15.28 -1.27 -5.82
N MET A 22 -14.20 -2.03 -5.95
CA MET A 22 -13.78 -2.58 -7.25
C MET A 22 -14.17 -4.04 -7.37
N ARG A 23 -14.90 -4.39 -8.44
CA ARG A 23 -15.35 -5.77 -8.74
C ARG A 23 -14.55 -6.48 -9.84
N HIS A 24 -13.58 -5.81 -10.44
CA HIS A 24 -12.83 -6.33 -11.57
C HIS A 24 -11.61 -7.15 -11.15
N LYS A 25 -11.18 -8.10 -12.00
CA LYS A 25 -9.98 -8.91 -11.79
C LYS A 25 -8.70 -8.06 -11.60
N LEU A 26 -8.68 -6.85 -12.16
CA LEU A 26 -7.56 -5.91 -12.02
C LEU A 26 -7.50 -5.20 -10.64
N SER A 27 -8.53 -5.35 -9.79
CA SER A 27 -8.54 -4.70 -8.46
C SER A 27 -7.40 -5.19 -7.57
N ILE A 28 -6.89 -6.40 -7.78
CA ILE A 28 -5.72 -6.91 -7.05
C ILE A 28 -4.47 -6.05 -7.30
N PHE A 29 -4.26 -5.60 -8.54
CA PHE A 29 -3.13 -4.74 -8.88
C PHE A 29 -3.29 -3.37 -8.22
N VAL A 30 -4.51 -2.84 -8.17
CA VAL A 30 -4.79 -1.56 -7.51
C VAL A 30 -4.57 -1.65 -5.99
N ALA A 31 -4.97 -2.76 -5.37
CA ALA A 31 -4.79 -2.99 -3.93
C ALA A 31 -3.31 -3.00 -3.50
N GLY A 32 -2.39 -3.42 -4.38
CA GLY A 32 -0.95 -3.40 -4.13
C GLY A 32 -0.24 -2.14 -4.65
N ALA A 33 -0.59 -1.67 -5.83
CA ALA A 33 0.07 -0.54 -6.49
C ALA A 33 -0.22 0.77 -5.76
N VAL A 34 -1.44 0.99 -5.26
CA VAL A 34 -1.79 2.24 -4.57
C VAL A 34 -0.98 2.42 -3.28
N PRO A 35 -0.86 1.44 -2.38
CA PRO A 35 0.01 1.57 -1.21
C PRO A 35 1.50 1.72 -1.58
N TRP A 36 1.96 0.98 -2.60
CA TRP A 36 3.35 1.02 -3.05
C TRP A 36 3.74 2.40 -3.60
N LEU A 37 2.90 2.95 -4.49
CA LEU A 37 3.08 4.27 -5.10
C LEU A 37 2.81 5.40 -4.11
N GLY A 38 1.88 5.21 -3.17
CA GLY A 38 1.62 6.17 -2.10
C GLY A 38 2.85 6.36 -1.21
N LEU A 39 3.51 5.25 -0.83
CA LEU A 39 4.75 5.32 -0.08
C LEU A 39 5.88 5.96 -0.91
N LEU A 40 6.00 5.60 -2.19
CA LEU A 40 6.97 6.23 -3.10
C LEU A 40 6.77 7.75 -3.15
N GLY A 41 5.53 8.20 -3.37
CA GLY A 41 5.20 9.62 -3.41
C GLY A 41 5.59 10.33 -2.12
N SER A 42 5.33 9.72 -0.95
CA SER A 42 5.74 10.28 0.34
C SER A 42 7.27 10.35 0.50
N LEU A 43 8.00 9.33 0.03
CA LEU A 43 9.46 9.30 0.09
C LEU A 43 10.08 10.35 -0.84
N LEU A 44 9.60 10.47 -2.07
CA LEU A 44 10.09 11.50 -3.00
C LEU A 44 9.72 12.91 -2.50
N TYR A 45 8.54 13.09 -1.90
CA TYR A 45 8.16 14.37 -1.32
C TYR A 45 9.12 14.78 -0.19
N THR A 46 9.43 13.85 0.71
CA THR A 46 10.36 14.11 1.81
C THR A 46 11.79 14.33 1.34
N GLU A 47 12.24 13.64 0.31
CA GLU A 47 13.59 13.80 -0.25
C GLU A 47 13.77 15.14 -0.98
N TYR A 48 12.79 15.57 -1.79
CA TYR A 48 12.95 16.71 -2.70
C TYR A 48 12.31 18.01 -2.23
N PHE A 49 11.32 17.95 -1.32
CA PHE A 49 10.55 19.14 -0.91
C PHE A 49 10.67 19.48 0.58
N VAL A 50 11.20 18.58 1.42
CA VAL A 50 11.39 18.85 2.86
C VAL A 50 12.84 19.23 3.13
N PRO A 51 13.11 20.28 3.93
CA PRO A 51 14.48 20.64 4.30
C PRO A 51 15.20 19.46 4.93
N TYR A 52 16.45 19.23 4.52
CA TYR A 52 17.27 18.13 4.98
C TYR A 52 17.31 18.06 6.52
N GLN A 53 16.82 16.95 7.08
CA GLN A 53 16.72 16.75 8.54
C GLN A 53 17.86 15.89 9.12
N GLY A 54 18.90 15.61 8.34
CA GLY A 54 19.99 14.73 8.73
C GLY A 54 19.76 13.28 8.29
N GLY A 55 20.76 12.70 7.63
CA GLY A 55 20.74 11.36 7.06
C GLY A 55 21.75 11.30 5.93
N GLY A 56 22.99 10.91 6.23
CA GLY A 56 24.04 10.78 5.22
C GLY A 56 23.64 9.76 4.15
N ALA A 57 23.61 10.21 2.90
CA ALA A 57 23.18 9.48 1.69
C ALA A 57 21.68 9.17 1.58
N SER A 58 21.17 9.31 0.35
CA SER A 58 19.77 9.12 -0.03
C SER A 58 19.33 7.66 0.13
N MET A 59 18.59 7.34 1.20
CA MET A 59 18.14 5.96 1.51
C MET A 59 16.74 5.63 0.96
N TRP A 60 16.05 6.58 0.32
CA TRP A 60 14.69 6.35 -0.18
C TRP A 60 14.58 5.18 -1.17
N PRO A 61 15.56 4.83 -2.03
CA PRO A 61 15.42 3.68 -2.91
C PRO A 61 15.32 2.37 -2.12
N VAL A 62 16.10 2.26 -1.04
CA VAL A 62 16.07 1.11 -0.12
C VAL A 62 14.76 1.11 0.66
N ALA A 63 14.34 2.26 1.19
CA ALA A 63 13.08 2.40 1.90
C ALA A 63 11.87 2.01 1.01
N GLN A 64 11.90 2.38 -0.28
CA GLN A 64 10.88 1.99 -1.24
C GLN A 64 10.91 0.49 -1.53
N LEU A 65 12.09 -0.09 -1.69
CA LEU A 65 12.24 -1.51 -1.99
C LEU A 65 11.63 -2.38 -0.88
N PHE A 66 11.88 -2.05 0.39
CA PHE A 66 11.39 -2.84 1.53
C PHE A 66 10.04 -2.36 2.06
N GLY A 67 9.90 -1.07 2.33
CA GLY A 67 8.67 -0.48 2.86
C GLY A 67 7.54 -0.50 1.84
N GLY A 68 7.85 -0.18 0.58
CA GLY A 68 6.87 -0.19 -0.51
C GLY A 68 6.36 -1.60 -0.80
N THR A 69 7.25 -2.59 -0.88
CA THR A 69 6.83 -3.99 -1.09
C THR A 69 6.02 -4.53 0.09
N ALA A 70 6.42 -4.24 1.32
CA ALA A 70 5.62 -4.58 2.50
C ALA A 70 4.23 -3.93 2.43
N ALA A 71 4.16 -2.64 2.08
CA ALA A 71 2.89 -1.92 1.93
C ALA A 71 1.98 -2.55 0.85
N ALA A 72 2.56 -2.98 -0.28
CA ALA A 72 1.84 -3.64 -1.35
C ALA A 72 1.31 -5.02 -0.92
N VAL A 73 2.15 -5.84 -0.28
CA VAL A 73 1.77 -7.17 0.19
C VAL A 73 0.64 -7.08 1.20
N ILE A 74 0.71 -6.14 2.15
CA ILE A 74 -0.36 -5.93 3.14
C ILE A 74 -1.67 -5.54 2.45
N GLY A 75 -1.63 -4.59 1.51
CA GLY A 75 -2.82 -4.17 0.77
C GLY A 75 -3.48 -5.32 0.00
N VAL A 76 -2.67 -6.16 -0.66
CA VAL A 76 -3.14 -7.33 -1.41
C VAL A 76 -3.71 -8.42 -0.48
N VAL A 77 -3.01 -8.73 0.61
CA VAL A 77 -3.48 -9.74 1.59
C VAL A 77 -4.81 -9.33 2.18
N VAL A 78 -4.94 -8.08 2.61
CA VAL A 78 -6.20 -7.56 3.17
C VAL A 78 -7.31 -7.55 2.13
N PHE A 79 -7.00 -7.17 0.88
CA PHE A 79 -7.95 -7.27 -0.24
C PHE A 79 -8.47 -8.70 -0.40
N PHE A 80 -7.59 -9.71 -0.41
CA PHE A 80 -7.98 -11.12 -0.55
C PHE A 80 -8.84 -11.60 0.61
N VAL A 81 -8.45 -11.30 1.85
CA VAL A 81 -9.19 -11.68 3.05
C VAL A 81 -10.58 -11.03 3.03
N ALA A 82 -10.65 -9.73 2.76
CA ALA A 82 -11.92 -8.99 2.68
C ALA A 82 -12.82 -9.52 1.57
N ARG A 83 -12.26 -9.84 0.41
CA ARG A 83 -12.96 -10.50 -0.69
C ARG A 83 -13.52 -11.84 -0.32
N LYS A 84 -12.76 -12.65 0.42
CA LYS A 84 -13.15 -14.02 0.75
C LYS A 84 -14.23 -14.06 1.84
N PHE A 85 -14.14 -13.19 2.85
CA PHE A 85 -14.96 -13.29 4.05
C PHE A 85 -16.04 -12.21 4.19
N ILE A 86 -15.81 -11.00 3.66
CA ILE A 86 -16.70 -9.85 3.88
C ILE A 86 -17.56 -9.58 2.64
N TRP A 87 -16.95 -9.53 1.46
CA TRP A 87 -17.62 -9.26 0.18
C TRP A 87 -17.27 -10.32 -0.88
N PRO A 88 -17.74 -11.56 -0.71
CA PRO A 88 -17.57 -12.60 -1.72
C PRO A 88 -18.16 -12.13 -3.05
N ILE A 89 -17.35 -12.18 -4.12
CA ILE A 89 -17.89 -12.11 -5.47
C ILE A 89 -18.72 -13.39 -5.62
N LYS A 90 -20.04 -13.25 -5.70
CA LYS A 90 -20.83 -14.25 -6.40
C LYS A 90 -20.45 -14.08 -7.85
N ASP A 91 -19.50 -14.88 -8.33
CA ASP A 91 -19.24 -14.95 -9.76
C ASP A 91 -20.60 -15.29 -10.39
N ALA A 92 -21.12 -14.36 -11.18
CA ALA A 92 -22.33 -14.61 -11.95
C ALA A 92 -21.98 -15.76 -12.90
N HIS A 93 -22.71 -16.87 -12.73
CA HIS A 93 -22.66 -18.07 -13.55
C HIS A 93 -22.67 -17.75 -15.05
#